data_AF-A0A817FDT8-F1
#
_entry.id   AF-A0A817FDT8-F1
#
_cell.length_a   1.000
_cell.length_b   1.000
_cell.length_c   1.000
_cell.angle_alpha   90.00
_cell.angle_beta   90.00
_cell.angle_gamma   90.00
#
_symmetry.space_group_name_H-M   'P 1'
#
loop_
_entity.id
_entity.type
_entity.pdbx_description
1 polymer ?
#
loop_
_entity_poly.entity_id
_entity_poly.type
_entity_poly.pdbx_seq_one_letter_code
_entity_poly.pdbx_strand_id
1 'polypeptide(L)'
;MLLFVRLFNVNSIRNSSRSREFFSILKKSYRTTKLNLFMASNNRTCFVFDKDESTKILIQMVYEIPSTRKRRQFSLLRSVDESLSQTINRLKANIERALIKENKSNKRLKKQETNIGKNNEKESIIVKLTDKNNKLIDENETNKQAWINCQTLLINQQSYHVEYNAPGLILFFIFIINK
;
A
#
# COMPACT_ATOMS: atom_id res chain seq x y z
N MET A 1 -0.54 -25.47 20.42
CA MET A 1 -0.91 -24.93 21.75
C MET A 1 -1.82 -23.72 21.56
N LEU A 2 -3.15 -23.92 21.60
CA LEU A 2 -4.17 -22.90 21.36
C LEU A 2 -4.58 -22.29 22.70
N LEU A 3 -4.24 -21.02 22.93
CA LEU A 3 -4.64 -20.30 24.13
C LEU A 3 -6.02 -19.65 23.92
N PHE A 4 -7.03 -20.26 24.52
CA PHE A 4 -8.36 -19.69 24.72
C PHE A 4 -8.26 -18.40 25.56
N VAL A 5 -8.66 -17.26 24.98
CA VAL A 5 -8.86 -16.02 25.73
C VAL A 5 -10.28 -16.04 26.30
N ARG A 6 -10.37 -16.19 27.62
CA ARG A 6 -11.61 -16.03 28.39
C ARG A 6 -12.26 -14.68 28.09
N LEU A 7 -13.55 -14.71 27.78
CA LEU A 7 -14.46 -13.57 27.75
C LEU A 7 -14.52 -12.94 29.15
N PHE A 8 -13.81 -11.83 29.35
CA PHE A 8 -14.01 -10.97 30.50
C PHE A 8 -15.15 -9.98 30.23
N ASN A 9 -16.00 -9.87 31.24
CA ASN A 9 -17.22 -9.07 31.30
C ASN A 9 -17.03 -7.64 30.74
N VAL A 10 -17.73 -7.33 29.64
CA VAL A 10 -17.47 -6.18 28.75
C VAL A 10 -17.82 -4.82 29.37
N ASN A 11 -18.61 -4.79 30.44
CA ASN A 11 -19.17 -3.54 30.96
C ASN A 11 -18.32 -2.83 32.02
N SER A 12 -17.33 -3.49 32.63
CA SER A 12 -16.51 -2.87 33.70
C SER A 12 -15.17 -2.29 33.18
N ILE A 13 -14.71 -2.71 31.99
CA ILE A 13 -13.32 -2.49 31.56
C ILE A 13 -13.16 -1.22 30.69
N ARG A 14 -14.24 -0.52 30.30
CA ARG A 14 -14.12 0.69 29.44
C ARG A 14 -13.50 1.93 30.11
N ASN A 15 -13.38 1.94 31.45
CA ASN A 15 -12.98 3.14 32.20
C ASN A 15 -11.63 3.06 32.91
N SER A 16 -10.88 1.95 32.84
CA SER A 16 -9.52 1.93 33.41
C SER A 16 -8.49 2.41 32.38
N SER A 17 -7.57 3.27 32.82
CA SER A 17 -6.45 3.75 32.00
C SER A 17 -5.58 2.60 31.47
N ARG A 18 -5.39 1.55 32.29
CA ARG A 18 -4.64 0.34 31.93
C ARG A 18 -5.30 -0.47 30.81
N SER A 19 -6.63 -0.56 30.77
CA SER A 19 -7.31 -1.29 29.69
C SER A 19 -7.21 -0.53 28.37
N ARG A 20 -7.35 0.80 28.40
CA ARG A 20 -7.18 1.65 27.21
C ARG A 20 -5.77 1.55 26.64
N GLU A 21 -4.76 1.55 27.51
CA GLU A 21 -3.36 1.37 27.11
C GLU A 21 -3.12 -0.03 26.51
N PHE A 22 -3.62 -1.09 27.16
CA PHE A 22 -3.54 -2.46 26.64
C PHE A 22 -4.25 -2.62 25.29
N PHE A 23 -5.45 -2.06 25.12
CA PHE A 23 -6.15 -2.04 23.83
C PHE A 23 -5.40 -1.21 22.79
N SER A 24 -4.74 -0.12 23.17
CA SER A 24 -3.92 0.67 22.26
C SER A 24 -2.68 -0.10 21.80
N ILE A 25 -2.04 -0.84 22.70
CA ILE A 25 -0.87 -1.68 22.44
C ILE A 25 -1.27 -2.87 21.56
N LEU A 26 -2.39 -3.53 21.86
CA LEU A 26 -2.95 -4.58 20.99
C LEU A 26 -3.29 -4.01 19.62
N LYS A 27 -4.02 -2.89 19.52
CA LYS A 27 -4.38 -2.27 18.25
C LYS A 27 -3.13 -1.87 17.44
N LYS A 28 -2.07 -1.43 18.11
CA LYS A 28 -0.78 -1.11 17.50
C LYS A 28 -0.07 -2.39 17.04
N SER A 29 0.00 -3.41 17.89
CA SER A 29 0.59 -4.72 17.59
C SER A 29 -0.12 -5.39 16.40
N TYR A 30 -1.46 -5.47 16.41
CA TYR A 30 -2.29 -6.00 15.32
C TYR A 30 -2.14 -5.23 14.00
N ARG A 31 -2.00 -3.89 14.05
CA ARG A 31 -1.66 -3.10 12.86
C ARG A 31 -0.29 -3.50 12.32
N THR A 32 0.69 -3.66 13.19
CA THR A 32 2.06 -4.03 12.83
C THR A 32 2.14 -5.46 12.27
N THR A 33 1.45 -6.45 12.84
CA THR A 33 1.42 -7.83 12.32
C THR A 33 0.66 -7.96 11.00
N LYS A 34 -0.46 -7.22 10.82
CA LYS A 34 -1.18 -7.19 9.54
C LYS A 34 -0.35 -6.55 8.42
N LEU A 35 0.50 -5.58 8.76
CA LEU A 35 1.45 -5.00 7.80
C LEU A 35 2.59 -5.96 7.47
N ASN A 36 3.10 -6.71 8.46
CA ASN A 36 4.27 -7.57 8.30
C ASN A 36 4.01 -8.90 7.59
N LEU A 37 2.78 -9.45 7.65
CA LEU A 37 2.49 -10.75 7.00
C LEU A 37 2.60 -10.70 5.46
N PHE A 38 2.42 -9.51 4.85
CA PHE A 38 2.60 -9.29 3.41
C PHE A 38 4.04 -8.94 3.01
N MET A 39 4.94 -8.72 3.98
CA MET A 39 6.26 -8.11 3.77
C MET A 39 7.43 -9.11 3.74
N ALA A 40 7.16 -10.40 3.99
CA ALA A 40 8.21 -11.40 4.22
C ALA A 40 8.83 -11.99 2.94
N SER A 41 8.19 -11.86 1.77
CA SER A 41 8.75 -12.35 0.51
C SER A 41 9.16 -11.18 -0.39
N ASN A 42 10.30 -11.32 -1.06
CA ASN A 42 10.88 -10.36 -2.03
C ASN A 42 10.01 -10.15 -3.30
N ASN A 43 8.71 -10.39 -3.23
CA ASN A 43 7.88 -10.39 -4.40
C ASN A 43 7.37 -8.97 -4.61
N ARG A 44 7.87 -8.34 -5.70
CA ARG A 44 7.31 -7.12 -6.24
C ARG A 44 5.89 -7.45 -6.73
N THR A 45 4.95 -7.51 -5.80
CA THR A 45 3.55 -7.82 -6.07
C THR A 45 2.71 -6.60 -5.73
N CYS A 46 1.75 -6.30 -6.59
CA CYS A 46 0.69 -5.33 -6.39
C CYS A 46 -0.61 -6.11 -6.23
N PHE A 47 -1.23 -6.01 -5.06
CA PHE A 47 -2.49 -6.67 -4.79
C PHE A 47 -3.65 -5.73 -5.07
N VAL A 48 -4.67 -6.24 -5.76
CA VAL A 48 -5.92 -5.51 -6.01
C VAL A 48 -7.08 -6.33 -5.46
N PHE A 49 -7.92 -5.70 -4.64
CA PHE A 49 -9.07 -6.34 -4.02
C PHE A 49 -10.35 -5.57 -4.29
N ASP A 50 -11.42 -6.28 -4.58
CA ASP A 50 -12.77 -5.69 -4.54
C ASP A 50 -13.18 -5.35 -3.10
N LYS A 51 -13.87 -4.21 -2.95
CA LYS A 51 -14.40 -3.68 -1.71
C LYS A 51 -15.81 -3.16 -1.93
N ASP A 52 -16.57 -3.09 -0.84
CA ASP A 52 -17.90 -2.49 -0.79
C ASP A 52 -18.80 -3.04 -1.91
N GLU A 53 -19.02 -4.36 -1.90
CA GLU A 53 -19.84 -5.06 -2.91
C GLU A 53 -19.36 -4.86 -4.37
N SER A 54 -18.05 -4.69 -4.54
CA SER A 54 -17.40 -4.46 -5.85
C SER A 54 -17.72 -3.08 -6.46
N THR A 55 -18.08 -2.09 -5.63
CA THR A 55 -18.16 -0.67 -6.04
C THR A 55 -16.81 0.04 -5.91
N LYS A 56 -15.86 -0.54 -5.17
CA LYS A 56 -14.52 0.01 -4.98
C LYS A 56 -13.46 -1.06 -5.14
N ILE A 57 -12.26 -0.60 -5.50
CA ILE A 57 -11.05 -1.42 -5.49
C ILE A 57 -10.04 -0.86 -4.50
N LEU A 58 -9.34 -1.77 -3.83
CA LEU A 58 -8.22 -1.49 -2.94
C LEU A 58 -6.93 -1.99 -3.58
N ILE A 59 -6.06 -1.07 -3.97
CA ILE A 59 -4.76 -1.35 -4.59
C ILE A 59 -3.67 -1.21 -3.52
N GLN A 60 -2.86 -2.24 -3.31
CA GLN A 60 -1.81 -2.29 -2.30
C GLN A 60 -0.48 -2.77 -2.86
N MET A 61 0.59 -2.03 -2.60
CA MET A 61 1.94 -2.36 -3.06
C MET A 61 3.00 -1.80 -2.12
N VAL A 62 4.18 -2.39 -2.14
CA VAL A 62 5.36 -1.89 -1.42
C VAL A 62 6.37 -1.37 -2.44
N TYR A 63 6.58 -0.06 -2.47
CA TYR A 63 7.56 0.57 -3.35
C TYR A 63 8.91 0.71 -2.65
N GLU A 64 9.97 0.25 -3.30
CA GLU A 64 11.33 0.50 -2.85
C GLU A 64 11.83 1.82 -3.44
N ILE A 65 12.23 2.76 -2.59
CA ILE A 65 12.73 4.06 -3.07
C ILE A 65 14.15 3.87 -3.62
N PRO A 66 14.41 4.16 -4.91
CA PRO A 66 15.71 3.87 -5.53
C PRO A 66 16.90 4.51 -4.83
N SER A 67 16.72 5.74 -4.32
CA SER A 67 17.80 6.52 -3.69
C SER A 67 18.17 6.06 -2.28
N THR A 68 17.24 5.46 -1.53
CA THR A 68 17.43 5.10 -0.11
C THR A 68 17.31 3.61 0.17
N ARG A 69 16.83 2.82 -0.79
CA ARG A 69 16.45 1.41 -0.62
C ARG A 69 15.38 1.18 0.46
N LYS A 70 14.78 2.25 0.99
CA LYS A 70 13.70 2.14 1.98
C LYS A 70 12.44 1.67 1.27
N ARG A 71 11.79 0.68 1.87
CA ARG A 71 10.51 0.15 1.41
C ARG A 71 9.37 0.95 2.03
N ARG A 72 8.39 1.33 1.23
CA ARG A 72 7.20 2.06 1.68
C ARG A 72 5.94 1.48 1.08
N GLN A 73 4.96 1.23 1.93
CA GLN A 73 3.67 0.75 1.49
C GLN A 73 2.79 1.88 0.97
N PHE A 74 2.12 1.61 -0.13
CA PHE A 74 1.07 2.42 -0.73
C PHE A 74 -0.23 1.63 -0.73
N SER A 75 -1.31 2.32 -0.38
CA SER A 75 -2.67 1.79 -0.35
C SER A 75 -3.59 2.83 -0.97
N LEU A 76 -4.30 2.48 -2.04
CA LEU A 76 -5.25 3.35 -2.73
C LEU A 76 -6.61 2.67 -2.76
N LEU A 77 -7.62 3.33 -2.19
CA LEU A 77 -9.02 2.95 -2.34
C LEU A 77 -9.64 3.83 -3.44
N ARG A 78 -10.19 3.22 -4.48
CA ARG A 78 -10.73 3.91 -5.66
C ARG A 78 -12.08 3.34 -6.07
N SER A 79 -12.88 4.15 -6.76
CA SER A 79 -14.13 3.66 -7.35
C SER A 79 -13.81 2.77 -8.55
N VAL A 80 -14.64 1.75 -8.78
CA VAL A 80 -14.54 0.89 -9.98
C VAL A 80 -14.79 1.65 -11.27
N ASP A 81 -15.66 2.66 -11.22
CA ASP A 81 -16.07 3.47 -12.39
C ASP A 81 -15.15 4.68 -12.64
N GLU A 82 -14.20 4.94 -11.73
CA GLU A 82 -13.21 5.99 -11.94
C GLU A 82 -12.26 5.61 -13.08
N SER A 83 -11.87 6.58 -13.90
CA SER A 83 -10.92 6.36 -15.00
C SER A 83 -9.54 5.96 -14.47
N LEU A 84 -8.87 5.06 -15.18
CA LEU A 84 -7.54 4.58 -14.81
C LEU A 84 -6.53 5.74 -14.72
N SER A 85 -6.61 6.71 -15.63
CA SER A 85 -5.79 7.93 -15.63
C SER A 85 -5.79 8.67 -14.29
N GLN A 86 -6.94 8.77 -13.62
CA GLN A 86 -7.05 9.42 -12.32
C GLN A 86 -6.33 8.61 -11.24
N THR A 87 -6.50 7.29 -11.24
CA THR A 87 -5.78 6.38 -10.32
C THR A 87 -4.27 6.47 -10.51
N ILE A 88 -3.79 6.45 -11.76
CA ILE A 88 -2.38 6.59 -12.12
C ILE A 88 -1.82 7.91 -11.61
N ASN A 89 -2.51 9.02 -11.86
CA ASN A 89 -2.07 10.35 -11.42
C ASN A 89 -1.99 10.45 -9.89
N ARG A 90 -2.95 9.85 -9.18
CA ARG A 90 -2.93 9.80 -7.71
C ARG A 90 -1.78 8.93 -7.19
N LEU A 91 -1.48 7.80 -7.85
CA LEU A 91 -0.34 6.96 -7.51
C LEU A 91 0.98 7.69 -7.72
N LYS A 92 1.17 8.32 -8.90
CA LYS A 92 2.32 9.18 -9.21
C LYS A 92 2.52 10.24 -8.15
N ALA A 93 1.49 11.01 -7.82
CA ALA A 93 1.56 12.07 -6.80
C ALA A 93 1.91 11.54 -5.41
N ASN A 94 1.39 10.37 -5.02
CA ASN A 94 1.70 9.76 -3.73
C ASN A 94 3.17 9.34 -3.64
N ILE A 95 3.70 8.74 -4.71
CA ILE A 95 5.11 8.34 -4.79
C ILE A 95 6.00 9.58 -4.81
N GLU A 96 5.64 10.62 -5.55
CA GLU A 96 6.41 11.88 -5.60
C GLU A 96 6.51 12.52 -4.21
N ARG A 97 5.39 12.60 -3.48
CA ARG A 97 5.38 13.10 -2.10
C ARG A 97 6.27 12.26 -1.18
N ALA A 98 6.29 10.94 -1.37
CA ALA A 98 7.16 10.06 -0.59
C ALA A 98 8.65 10.30 -0.91
N LEU A 99 9.02 10.42 -2.19
CA LEU A 99 10.38 10.72 -2.62
C LEU A 99 10.85 12.08 -2.10
N ILE A 100 10.02 13.12 -2.20
CA ILE A 100 10.32 14.45 -1.67
C ILE A 100 10.56 14.39 -0.15
N LYS A 101 9.73 13.64 0.59
CA LYS A 101 9.86 13.50 2.04
C LYS A 101 11.17 12.81 2.43
N GLU A 102 11.53 11.71 1.75
CA GLU A 102 12.78 11.00 2.02
C GLU A 102 14.01 11.81 1.64
N ASN A 103 13.99 12.52 0.50
CA ASN A 103 15.07 13.39 0.09
C ASN A 103 15.27 14.55 1.07
N LYS A 104 14.19 15.11 1.62
CA LYS A 104 14.26 16.13 2.69
C LYS A 104 14.86 15.58 3.98
N SER A 105 14.51 14.35 4.40
CA SER A 105 15.14 13.73 5.57
C SER A 105 16.62 13.46 5.35
N ASN A 106 17.02 13.00 4.16
CA ASN A 106 18.43 12.75 3.84
C ASN A 106 19.25 14.04 3.77
N LYS A 107 18.68 15.13 3.22
CA LYS A 107 19.33 16.45 3.22
C LYS A 107 19.50 17.01 4.63
N ARG A 108 18.57 16.75 5.56
CA ARG A 108 18.73 17.13 6.97
C ARG A 108 19.87 16.36 7.64
N LEU A 109 20.01 15.07 7.34
CA LEU A 109 21.13 14.25 7.81
C LEU A 109 22.47 14.73 7.22
N LYS A 110 22.51 15.04 5.91
CA LYS A 110 23.73 15.51 5.23
C LYS A 110 24.10 16.96 5.52
N LYS A 111 23.18 17.82 5.95
CA LYS A 111 23.50 19.22 6.32
C LYS A 111 24.35 19.35 7.60
N GLN A 112 24.60 18.27 8.33
CA GLN A 112 25.63 18.23 9.37
C GLN A 112 27.05 18.00 8.80
N GLU A 113 27.17 17.58 7.54
CA GLU A 113 28.45 17.37 6.86
C GLU A 113 28.41 17.95 5.44
N THR A 114 28.86 19.20 5.31
CA THR A 114 29.20 19.90 4.06
C THR A 114 28.09 20.21 3.05
N ASN A 115 28.00 21.51 2.72
CA ASN A 115 27.19 22.07 1.64
C ASN A 115 27.79 21.72 0.27
N ILE A 116 27.21 20.73 -0.42
CA ILE A 116 27.40 20.60 -1.88
C ILE A 116 26.02 20.61 -2.54
N GLY A 117 25.76 21.69 -3.29
CA GLY A 117 24.59 21.84 -4.12
C GLY A 117 24.59 20.78 -5.22
N LYS A 118 23.70 19.80 -5.11
CA LYS A 118 23.33 18.94 -6.24
C LYS A 118 22.01 19.42 -6.79
N ASN A 119 22.04 19.77 -8.08
CA ASN A 119 20.87 20.00 -8.93
C ASN A 119 19.83 18.91 -8.67
N ASN A 120 18.67 19.33 -8.18
CA ASN A 120 17.50 18.48 -8.05
C ASN A 120 16.85 18.38 -9.43
N GLU A 121 17.39 17.55 -10.32
CA GLU A 121 16.59 17.09 -11.44
C GLU A 121 15.44 16.26 -10.87
N LYS A 122 14.21 16.74 -11.04
CA LYS A 122 13.02 15.99 -10.67
C LYS A 122 12.89 14.85 -11.67
N GLU A 123 13.32 13.65 -11.30
CA GLU A 123 12.96 12.45 -12.05
C GLU A 123 11.43 12.36 -12.13
N SER A 124 10.90 12.46 -13.35
CA SER A 124 9.47 12.30 -13.60
C SER A 124 9.07 10.86 -13.35
N ILE A 125 8.10 10.62 -12.47
CA ILE A 125 7.63 9.27 -12.16
C ILE A 125 6.79 8.74 -13.32
N ILE A 126 7.24 7.64 -13.91
CA ILE A 126 6.53 6.93 -14.98
C ILE A 126 5.79 5.77 -14.34
N VAL A 127 4.47 5.69 -14.58
CA VAL A 127 3.62 4.57 -14.17
C VAL A 127 2.92 4.05 -15.41
N LYS A 128 3.00 2.73 -15.65
CA LYS A 128 2.37 2.06 -16.79
C LYS A 128 1.76 0.74 -16.33
N LEU A 129 0.62 0.36 -16.91
CA LEU A 129 0.00 -0.95 -16.70
C LEU A 129 0.06 -1.74 -18.01
N THR A 130 0.40 -3.02 -17.93
CA THR A 130 0.42 -3.91 -19.10
C THR A 130 -0.42 -5.16 -18.89
N ASP A 131 -1.02 -5.64 -19.97
CA ASP A 131 -1.76 -6.89 -20.02
C ASP A 131 -0.82 -8.11 -20.09
N LYS A 132 -1.41 -9.31 -20.24
CA LYS A 132 -0.67 -10.58 -20.39
C LYS A 132 0.19 -10.66 -21.65
N ASN A 133 -0.10 -9.83 -22.65
CA ASN A 133 0.62 -9.76 -23.92
C ASN A 133 1.66 -8.62 -23.94
N ASN A 134 1.95 -8.00 -22.78
CA ASN A 134 2.78 -6.82 -22.63
C ASN A 134 2.28 -5.58 -23.41
N LYS A 135 0.99 -5.53 -23.78
CA LYS A 135 0.35 -4.35 -24.35
C LYS A 135 -0.01 -3.38 -23.23
N LEU A 136 0.14 -2.09 -23.50
CA LEU A 136 -0.28 -1.04 -22.57
C LEU A 136 -1.81 -1.01 -22.47
N ILE A 137 -2.30 -0.95 -21.25
CA ILE A 137 -3.72 -0.75 -20.96
C ILE A 137 -4.07 0.72 -21.20
N ASP A 138 -5.21 0.99 -21.84
CA ASP A 138 -5.67 2.35 -22.11
C ASP A 138 -6.01 3.07 -20.80
N GLU A 139 -5.48 4.29 -20.63
CA GLU A 139 -5.73 5.11 -19.44
C GLU A 139 -7.17 5.65 -19.36
N ASN A 140 -7.93 5.55 -20.46
CA ASN A 140 -9.35 5.91 -20.50
C ASN A 140 -10.28 4.79 -20.04
N GLU A 141 -9.78 3.56 -19.88
CA GLU A 141 -10.58 2.47 -19.32
C GLU A 141 -10.98 2.74 -17.86
N THR A 142 -12.06 2.07 -17.44
CA THR A 142 -12.47 2.06 -16.04
C THR A 142 -11.46 1.28 -15.21
N ASN A 143 -11.29 1.67 -13.94
CA ASN A 143 -10.45 0.93 -13.00
C ASN A 143 -10.79 -0.56 -12.97
N LYS A 144 -12.07 -0.93 -12.98
CA LYS A 144 -12.46 -2.35 -12.96
C LYS A 144 -11.88 -3.14 -14.12
N GLN A 145 -12.09 -2.68 -15.35
CA GLN A 145 -11.61 -3.36 -16.55
C GLN A 145 -10.08 -3.39 -16.59
N ALA A 146 -9.46 -2.24 -16.33
CA ALA A 146 -8.01 -2.11 -16.33
C ALA A 146 -7.34 -3.07 -15.36
N TRP A 147 -7.78 -3.12 -14.10
CA TRP A 147 -7.12 -3.93 -13.07
C TRP A 147 -7.42 -5.43 -13.17
N ILE A 148 -8.55 -5.83 -13.77
CA ILE A 148 -8.83 -7.23 -14.10
C ILE A 148 -7.90 -7.73 -15.21
N ASN A 149 -7.66 -6.89 -16.22
CA ASN A 149 -6.83 -7.24 -17.38
C ASN A 149 -5.33 -7.06 -17.12
N CYS A 150 -4.96 -6.29 -16.09
CA CYS A 150 -3.58 -5.97 -15.76
C CYS A 150 -2.83 -7.18 -15.19
N GLN A 151 -1.69 -7.47 -15.80
CA GLN A 151 -0.76 -8.50 -15.34
C GLN A 151 0.44 -7.88 -14.61
N THR A 152 0.88 -6.71 -15.08
CA THR A 152 2.09 -6.05 -14.60
C THR A 152 1.89 -4.55 -14.44
N LEU A 153 2.31 -4.03 -13.29
CA LEU A 153 2.40 -2.61 -12.98
C LEU A 153 3.87 -2.20 -13.02
N LEU A 154 4.21 -1.27 -13.90
CA LEU A 154 5.55 -0.71 -14.04
C LEU A 154 5.59 0.67 -13.38
N ILE A 155 6.55 0.87 -12.47
CA ILE A 155 6.81 2.15 -11.82
C ILE A 155 8.30 2.44 -11.95
N ASN A 156 8.65 3.41 -12.80
CA ASN A 156 10.01 3.66 -13.24
C ASN A 156 10.67 2.35 -13.76
N GLN A 157 11.76 1.91 -13.13
CA GLN A 157 12.50 0.68 -13.48
C GLN A 157 12.04 -0.54 -12.66
N GLN A 158 10.97 -0.42 -11.87
CA GLN A 158 10.46 -1.49 -11.02
C GLN A 158 9.19 -2.09 -11.61
N SER A 159 9.21 -3.41 -11.78
CA SER A 159 8.08 -4.19 -12.26
C SER A 159 7.41 -4.93 -11.12
N TYR A 160 6.08 -4.81 -11.05
CA TYR A 160 5.22 -5.43 -10.05
C TYR A 160 4.25 -6.39 -10.73
N HIS A 161 4.24 -7.65 -10.30
CA HIS A 161 3.20 -8.59 -10.69
C HIS A 161 1.87 -8.19 -10.04
N VAL A 162 0.79 -8.11 -10.81
CA VAL A 162 -0.52 -7.76 -10.31
C VAL A 162 -1.31 -9.02 -9.98
N GLU A 163 -1.80 -9.11 -8.75
CA GLU A 163 -2.70 -10.16 -8.29
C GLU A 163 -4.07 -9.56 -7.98
N TYR A 164 -5.06 -9.89 -8.81
CA TYR A 164 -6.45 -9.47 -8.62
C TYR A 164 -7.21 -10.51 -7.81
N ASN A 165 -7.85 -10.09 -6.70
CA ASN A 165 -8.64 -10.93 -5.80
C ASN A 165 -7.97 -12.27 -5.42
N ALA A 166 -6.69 -12.22 -5.04
CA ALA A 166 -5.91 -13.42 -4.70
C ALA A 166 -6.63 -14.32 -3.66
N PRO A 167 -6.86 -15.62 -3.96
CA PRO A 167 -7.72 -16.51 -3.17
C PRO A 167 -7.17 -16.84 -1.77
N GLY A 168 -5.89 -16.60 -1.49
CA GLY A 168 -5.28 -16.87 -0.18
C GLY A 168 -5.45 -15.76 0.87
N LEU A 169 -5.94 -14.58 0.47
CA LEU A 169 -5.90 -13.38 1.32
C LEU A 169 -7.26 -12.93 1.85
N ILE A 170 -8.35 -13.43 1.28
CA ILE A 170 -9.72 -13.07 1.66
C ILE A 170 -10.03 -13.49 3.11
N LEU A 171 -9.48 -14.61 3.59
CA LEU A 171 -9.70 -15.12 4.96
C LEU A 171 -9.12 -14.20 6.06
N PHE A 172 -8.11 -13.38 5.78
CA PHE A 172 -7.56 -12.42 6.76
C PHE A 172 -8.30 -11.07 6.77
N PHE A 173 -9.12 -10.78 5.76
CA PHE A 173 -9.86 -9.50 5.66
C PHE A 173 -11.31 -9.61 6.17
N ILE A 174 -11.94 -10.79 6.12
CA ILE A 174 -13.32 -10.98 6.61
C ILE A 174 -13.44 -10.71 8.11
N PHE A 175 -12.40 -10.95 8.91
CA PHE A 175 -12.43 -10.67 10.35
C PHE A 175 -12.34 -9.17 10.74
N ILE A 176 -12.14 -8.26 9.78
CA ILE A 176 -11.87 -6.84 10.08
C ILE A 176 -13.03 -5.91 9.69
N ILE A 177 -14.04 -6.40 8.97
CA ILE A 177 -15.19 -5.57 8.55
C ILE A 177 -16.46 -5.86 9.37
N ASN A 178 -16.57 -7.03 10.01
CA ASN A 178 -17.68 -7.33 10.94
C ASN A 178 -17.37 -6.93 12.39
N LYS A 179 -17.03 -5.66 12.64
CA LYS A 179 -17.01 -5.07 13.99
C LYS A 179 -17.26 -3.57 14.01
#